data_AF-A0A238JYW1-F1
#
_entry.id   AF-A0A238JYW1-F1
#
_cell.length_a   1.000
_cell.length_b   1.000
_cell.length_c   1.000
_cell.angle_alpha   90.00
_cell.angle_beta   90.00
_cell.angle_gamma   90.00
#
_symmetry.space_group_name_H-M   'P 1'
#
loop_
_entity.id
_entity.type
_entity.pdbx_description
1 polymer ?
#
loop_
_entity_poly.entity_id
_entity_poly.type
_entity_poly.pdbx_seq_one_letter_code
_entity_poly.pdbx_strand_id
1 'polypeptide(L)'
;MLKITIASIAILANSATAETPQNIQNHEVQKAYFSAPCIHVVATLDAPSDYGADLETATRVLTNKMITWGHLLGFESAHPGIRGEHETILKRLRAECAKAPQKTSMELLNRFVQDL
;
A
#
# COMPACT_ATOMS: atom_id res chain seq x y z
N MET A 1 25.93 54.19 -3.19
CA MET A 1 26.39 52.81 -3.43
C MET A 1 25.74 51.90 -2.38
N LEU A 2 24.70 51.17 -2.78
CA LEU A 2 23.85 50.39 -1.88
C LEU A 2 24.49 49.02 -1.63
N LYS A 3 24.89 48.71 -0.39
CA LYS A 3 25.45 47.41 -0.01
C LYS A 3 24.29 46.43 0.21
N ILE A 4 24.09 45.51 -0.73
CA ILE A 4 23.14 44.41 -0.56
C ILE A 4 23.87 43.28 0.18
N THR A 5 23.57 43.13 1.46
CA THR A 5 24.01 41.98 2.25
C THR A 5 23.10 40.80 1.89
N ILE A 6 23.63 39.82 1.17
CA ILE A 6 22.93 38.55 0.92
C ILE A 6 22.90 37.80 2.25
N ALA A 7 21.77 37.85 2.95
CA ALA A 7 21.51 36.99 4.09
C ALA A 7 21.27 35.57 3.53
N SER A 8 22.28 34.72 3.64
CA SER A 8 22.14 33.29 3.41
C SER A 8 21.07 32.76 4.36
N ILE A 9 19.87 32.51 3.85
CA ILE A 9 18.86 31.71 4.55
C ILE A 9 19.44 30.30 4.59
N ALA A 10 20.08 29.97 5.70
CA ALA A 10 20.34 28.59 6.07
C ALA A 10 18.97 27.93 6.16
N ILE A 11 18.58 27.23 5.09
CA ILE A 11 17.48 26.27 5.14
C ILE A 11 17.95 25.27 6.19
N LEU A 12 17.44 25.43 7.40
CA LEU A 12 17.45 24.38 8.40
C LEU A 12 16.79 23.21 7.68
N ALA A 13 17.62 22.29 7.20
CA ALA A 13 17.25 20.91 7.05
C ALA A 13 16.80 20.49 8.45
N ASN A 14 15.53 20.79 8.75
CA ASN A 14 14.79 20.07 9.75
C ASN A 14 14.84 18.66 9.22
N SER A 15 15.85 17.93 9.70
CA SER A 15 15.92 16.50 9.59
C SER A 15 14.61 16.09 10.21
N ALA A 16 13.58 15.90 9.36
CA ALA A 16 12.44 15.12 9.74
C ALA A 16 13.11 13.83 10.15
N THR A 17 13.33 13.68 11.45
CA THR A 17 13.64 12.42 12.07
C THR A 17 12.49 11.60 11.56
N ALA A 18 12.78 10.77 10.55
CA ALA A 18 11.87 9.75 10.12
C ALA A 18 11.61 9.00 11.41
N GLU A 19 10.48 9.31 12.05
CA GLU A 19 9.98 8.50 13.13
C GLU A 19 10.01 7.11 12.52
N THR A 20 10.89 6.25 13.05
CA THR A 20 10.95 4.86 12.65
C THR A 20 9.49 4.42 12.62
N PRO A 21 8.92 4.04 11.46
CA PRO A 21 7.47 3.89 11.38
C PRO A 21 7.08 2.84 12.40
N GLN A 22 6.60 3.29 13.56
CA GLN A 22 6.48 2.43 14.72
C GLN A 22 5.38 1.45 14.34
N ASN A 23 5.80 0.24 13.99
CA ASN A 23 4.92 -0.86 13.66
C ASN A 23 4.04 -0.73 12.40
N ILE A 24 4.50 -0.13 11.30
CA ILE A 24 3.82 -0.32 9.99
C ILE A 24 3.64 -1.82 9.69
N GLN A 25 4.64 -2.64 10.04
CA GLN A 25 4.60 -4.12 9.92
C GLN A 25 3.49 -4.80 10.73
N ASN A 26 2.93 -4.12 11.73
CA ASN A 26 1.86 -4.62 12.59
C ASN A 26 0.52 -3.88 12.38
N HIS A 27 0.43 -3.03 11.36
CA HIS A 27 -0.82 -2.38 10.99
C HIS A 27 -1.87 -3.43 10.62
N GLU A 28 -3.11 -3.24 11.06
CA GLU A 28 -4.21 -4.20 10.85
C GLU A 28 -4.42 -4.56 9.37
N VAL A 29 -4.27 -3.57 8.49
CA VAL A 29 -4.30 -3.76 7.03
C VAL A 29 -3.21 -4.70 6.53
N GLN A 30 -2.00 -4.64 7.10
CA GLN A 30 -0.93 -5.58 6.72
C GLN A 30 -1.22 -6.97 7.28
N LYS A 31 -1.72 -7.08 8.51
CA LYS A 31 -2.13 -8.36 9.10
C LYS A 31 -3.17 -9.07 8.23
N ALA A 32 -4.10 -8.34 7.62
CA ALA A 32 -5.12 -8.90 6.74
C ALA A 32 -4.54 -9.69 5.55
N TYR A 33 -3.35 -9.36 5.05
CA TYR A 33 -2.70 -10.15 4.01
C TYR A 33 -2.36 -11.58 4.45
N PHE A 34 -2.10 -11.78 5.74
CA PHE A 34 -1.61 -13.05 6.29
C PHE A 34 -2.69 -13.87 6.98
N SER A 35 -3.74 -13.23 7.49
CA SER A 35 -4.72 -13.91 8.35
C SER A 35 -6.16 -13.85 7.85
N ALA A 36 -6.50 -12.89 6.99
CA ALA A 36 -7.85 -12.77 6.44
C ALA A 36 -7.96 -13.48 5.09
N PRO A 37 -9.15 -14.01 4.73
CA PRO A 37 -9.43 -14.41 3.36
C PRO A 37 -9.15 -13.27 2.38
N CYS A 38 -8.57 -13.58 1.22
CA CYS A 38 -8.07 -12.61 0.25
C CYS A 38 -9.14 -11.63 -0.22
N ILE A 39 -10.42 -12.04 -0.16
CA ILE A 39 -11.55 -11.20 -0.51
C ILE A 39 -11.62 -9.92 0.33
N HIS A 40 -11.12 -9.92 1.57
CA HIS A 40 -11.09 -8.71 2.41
C HIS A 40 -10.07 -7.68 1.91
N VAL A 41 -8.88 -8.15 1.50
CA VAL A 41 -7.85 -7.28 0.92
C VAL A 41 -8.33 -6.73 -0.42
N VAL A 42 -8.90 -7.58 -1.27
CA VAL A 42 -9.49 -7.16 -2.56
C VAL A 42 -10.60 -6.14 -2.34
N ALA A 43 -11.54 -6.41 -1.42
CA ALA A 43 -12.62 -5.48 -1.11
C ALA A 43 -12.11 -4.13 -0.59
N THR A 44 -11.03 -4.10 0.19
CA THR A 44 -10.42 -2.85 0.67
C THR A 44 -9.84 -2.03 -0.50
N LEU A 45 -9.20 -2.70 -1.47
CA LEU A 45 -8.65 -2.06 -2.67
C LEU A 45 -9.75 -1.65 -3.67
N ASP A 46 -10.88 -2.34 -3.67
CA ASP A 46 -12.01 -2.09 -4.55
C ASP A 46 -13.03 -1.12 -3.95
N ALA A 47 -12.92 -0.82 -2.65
CA ALA A 47 -13.80 0.08 -1.94
C ALA A 47 -13.88 1.43 -2.69
N PRO A 48 -15.10 1.91 -3.01
CA PRO A 48 -15.26 3.20 -3.65
C PRO A 48 -14.81 4.30 -2.69
N SER A 49 -14.26 5.37 -3.24
CA SER A 49 -14.08 6.61 -2.48
C SER A 49 -15.46 7.21 -2.27
N ASP A 50 -15.92 7.25 -1.02
CA ASP A 50 -17.17 7.94 -0.68
C ASP A 50 -16.88 9.40 -0.36
N TYR A 51 -17.05 10.27 -1.36
CA TYR A 51 -16.85 11.71 -1.23
C TYR A 51 -18.00 12.42 -0.49
N GLY A 52 -19.09 11.72 -0.18
CA GLY A 52 -20.22 12.22 0.62
C GLY A 52 -20.14 11.89 2.11
N ALA A 53 -19.18 11.04 2.51
CA ALA A 53 -18.94 10.69 3.91
C ALA A 53 -18.34 11.88 4.69
N ASP A 54 -18.48 11.84 6.01
CA ASP A 54 -17.73 12.76 6.87
C ASP A 54 -16.21 12.58 6.69
N LEU A 55 -15.44 13.63 7.01
CA LEU A 55 -14.00 13.66 6.75
C LEU A 55 -13.25 12.51 7.45
N GLU A 56 -13.67 12.11 8.64
CA GLU A 56 -13.02 11.02 9.39
C GLU A 56 -13.22 9.69 8.68
N THR A 57 -14.46 9.39 8.28
CA THR A 57 -14.79 8.17 7.53
C THR A 57 -14.08 8.13 6.18
N ALA A 58 -14.10 9.23 5.43
CA ALA A 58 -13.42 9.33 4.13
C ALA A 58 -11.90 9.13 4.29
N THR A 59 -11.30 9.75 5.31
CA THR A 59 -9.86 9.63 5.60
C THR A 59 -9.50 8.20 5.99
N ARG A 60 -10.29 7.54 6.84
CA ARG A 60 -10.04 6.15 7.24
C ARG A 60 -10.07 5.19 6.05
N VAL A 61 -11.07 5.32 5.16
CA VAL A 61 -11.17 4.49 3.95
C VAL A 61 -9.97 4.71 3.03
N LEU A 62 -9.62 5.97 2.75
CA LEU A 62 -8.48 6.30 1.89
C LEU A 62 -7.17 5.81 2.49
N THR A 63 -6.93 6.02 3.79
CA THR A 63 -5.72 5.55 4.48
C THR A 63 -5.59 4.03 4.41
N ASN A 64 -6.66 3.29 4.72
CA ASN A 64 -6.62 1.82 4.65
C ASN A 64 -6.36 1.33 3.22
N LYS A 65 -7.02 1.93 2.23
CA LYS A 65 -6.80 1.62 0.81
C LYS A 65 -5.35 1.90 0.38
N MET A 66 -4.79 3.05 0.78
CA MET A 66 -3.42 3.45 0.44
C MET A 66 -2.37 2.55 1.10
N ILE A 67 -2.55 2.16 2.36
CA ILE A 67 -1.65 1.20 3.03
C ILE A 67 -1.74 -0.18 2.37
N THR A 68 -2.97 -0.63 2.04
CA THR A 68 -3.19 -1.91 1.35
C THR A 68 -2.50 -1.92 0.00
N TRP A 69 -2.67 -0.84 -0.76
CA TRP A 69 -2.09 -0.67 -2.10
C TRP A 69 -0.56 -0.57 -2.04
N GLY A 70 -0.03 0.22 -1.10
CA GLY A 70 1.41 0.36 -0.89
C GLY A 70 2.08 -0.97 -0.54
N HIS A 71 1.45 -1.82 0.26
CA HIS A 71 1.97 -3.17 0.54
C HIS A 71 2.04 -4.04 -0.72
N LEU A 72 0.97 -4.04 -1.53
CA LEU A 72 0.92 -4.82 -2.77
C LEU A 72 1.98 -4.36 -3.79
N LEU A 73 2.14 -3.04 -3.96
CA LEU A 73 3.17 -2.47 -4.82
C LEU A 73 4.59 -2.75 -4.31
N GLY A 74 4.79 -2.69 -2.98
CA GLY A 74 6.07 -3.05 -2.36
C GLY A 74 6.44 -4.51 -2.64
N PHE A 75 5.48 -5.42 -2.50
CA PHE A 75 5.67 -6.84 -2.82
C PHE A 75 6.03 -7.05 -4.30
N GLU A 76 5.34 -6.34 -5.19
CA GLU A 76 5.64 -6.39 -6.62
C GLU A 76 7.01 -5.82 -6.98
N SER A 77 7.39 -4.71 -6.36
CA SER A 77 8.70 -4.09 -6.58
C SER A 77 9.85 -4.99 -6.09
N ALA A 78 9.62 -5.77 -5.03
CA ALA A 78 10.58 -6.74 -4.50
C ALA A 78 10.70 -8.01 -5.37
N HIS A 79 9.71 -8.30 -6.22
CA HIS A 79 9.68 -9.49 -7.08
C HIS A 79 9.31 -9.10 -8.53
N PRO A 80 10.27 -8.62 -9.33
CA PRO A 80 10.02 -8.27 -10.72
C PRO A 80 9.42 -9.44 -11.50
N GLY A 81 8.38 -9.18 -12.30
CA GLY A 81 7.72 -10.19 -13.13
C GLY A 81 6.51 -10.89 -12.48
N ILE A 82 6.23 -10.70 -11.19
CA ILE A 82 5.11 -11.42 -10.51
C ILE A 82 3.72 -11.10 -11.05
N ARG A 83 3.58 -10.11 -11.94
CA ARG A 83 2.31 -9.89 -12.62
C ARG A 83 1.98 -11.01 -13.61
N GLY A 84 2.99 -11.73 -14.13
CA GLY A 84 2.84 -12.64 -15.26
C GLY A 84 2.20 -11.91 -16.45
N GLU A 85 1.19 -12.53 -17.05
CA GLU A 85 0.43 -11.98 -18.19
C GLU A 85 -0.59 -10.90 -17.81
N HIS A 86 -0.73 -10.57 -16.52
CA HIS A 86 -1.71 -9.58 -16.07
C HIS A 86 -1.14 -8.16 -16.15
N GLU A 87 -1.98 -7.19 -16.52
CA GLU A 87 -1.58 -5.77 -16.62
C GLU A 87 -1.05 -5.21 -15.29
N THR A 88 -1.63 -5.62 -14.16
CA THR A 88 -1.21 -5.21 -12.81
C THR A 88 -1.23 -6.39 -11.84
N ILE A 89 -0.44 -6.30 -10.78
CA ILE A 89 -0.44 -7.31 -9.72
C ILE A 89 -1.82 -7.45 -9.05
N LEU A 90 -2.57 -6.35 -8.94
CA LEU A 90 -3.93 -6.38 -8.40
C LEU A 90 -4.90 -7.13 -9.31
N LYS A 91 -4.75 -7.03 -10.63
CA LYS A 91 -5.57 -7.86 -11.55
C LYS A 91 -5.26 -9.34 -11.38
N ARG A 92 -3.98 -9.74 -11.24
CA ARG A 92 -3.62 -11.13 -10.94
C ARG A 92 -4.20 -11.59 -9.61
N LEU A 93 -4.01 -10.79 -8.54
CA LEU A 93 -4.53 -11.09 -7.21
C LEU A 93 -6.06 -11.24 -7.22
N ARG A 94 -6.81 -10.36 -7.88
CA ARG A 94 -8.27 -10.48 -8.04
C ARG A 94 -8.65 -11.78 -8.75
N ALA A 95 -7.99 -12.11 -9.87
CA ALA A 95 -8.28 -13.30 -10.65
C ALA A 95 -8.04 -14.60 -9.85
N GLU A 96 -6.93 -14.67 -9.13
CA GLU A 96 -6.59 -15.86 -8.33
C GLU A 96 -7.40 -15.93 -7.04
N CYS A 97 -7.70 -14.80 -6.40
CA CYS A 97 -8.58 -14.74 -5.26
C CYS A 97 -10.01 -15.19 -5.61
N ALA A 98 -10.52 -14.85 -6.80
CA ALA A 98 -11.82 -15.32 -7.25
C ALA A 98 -11.90 -16.86 -7.38
N LYS A 99 -10.78 -17.52 -7.68
CA LYS A 99 -10.69 -18.99 -7.76
C LYS A 99 -10.58 -19.67 -6.39
N ALA A 100 -10.00 -18.97 -5.41
CA ALA A 100 -9.74 -19.50 -4.07
C ALA A 100 -9.99 -18.43 -2.98
N PRO A 101 -11.24 -17.97 -2.79
CA PRO A 101 -11.57 -16.81 -1.97
C PRO A 101 -11.23 -16.97 -0.48
N GLN A 102 -11.11 -18.20 0.00
CA GLN A 102 -10.74 -18.57 1.36
C GLN A 102 -9.24 -18.49 1.65
N LYS A 103 -8.40 -18.44 0.61
CA LYS A 103 -6.94 -18.29 0.77
C LYS A 103 -6.59 -16.87 1.19
N THR A 104 -5.51 -16.71 1.94
CA THR A 104 -5.00 -15.39 2.29
C THR A 104 -4.31 -14.75 1.08
N SER A 105 -4.25 -13.42 1.02
CA SER A 105 -3.55 -12.73 -0.07
C SER A 105 -2.06 -13.09 -0.11
N MET A 106 -1.43 -13.30 1.05
CA MET A 106 -0.01 -13.68 1.10
C MET A 106 0.24 -15.10 0.58
N GLU A 107 -0.65 -16.06 0.85
CA GLU A 107 -0.56 -17.40 0.24
C GLU A 107 -0.63 -17.35 -1.29
N LEU A 108 -1.46 -16.46 -1.85
CA LEU A 108 -1.56 -16.28 -3.29
C LEU A 108 -0.32 -15.58 -3.85
N LEU A 109 0.12 -14.49 -3.23
CA LEU A 109 1.31 -13.74 -3.66
C LEU A 109 2.58 -14.59 -3.63
N ASN A 110 2.78 -15.41 -2.59
CA ASN A 110 3.93 -16.32 -2.51
C ASN A 110 3.92 -17.37 -3.62
N ARG A 111 2.73 -17.84 -4.04
CA ARG A 111 2.61 -18.74 -5.18
C ARG A 111 3.02 -18.05 -6.48
N PHE A 112 2.66 -16.77 -6.65
CA PHE A 112 3.04 -16.03 -7.85
C PHE A 112 4.55 -15.92 -8.01
N VAL A 113 5.28 -15.83 -6.90
CA VAL A 113 6.75 -15.84 -6.87
C VAL A 113 7.32 -17.21 -7.27
N GLN A 114 6.65 -18.30 -6.87
CA GLN A 114 7.05 -19.66 -7.26
C GLN A 114 6.77 -19.97 -8.74
N ASP A 115 5.85 -19.23 -9.35
CA ASP A 115 5.50 -19.34 -10.77
C ASP A 115 6.43 -18.49 -11.70
N LEU A 116 7.43 -17.78 -11.14
CA LEU A 116 8.43 -17.04 -11.90
C LEU A 116 9.46 -17.97 -12.56
#